data_AF-A0A8J3F465-F1
#
_entry.id   AF-A0A8J3F465-F1
#
_cell.length_a   1.000
_cell.length_b   1.000
_cell.length_c   1.000
_cell.angle_alpha   90.00
_cell.angle_beta   90.00
_cell.angle_gamma   90.00
#
_symmetry.space_group_name_H-M   'P 1'
#
loop_
_entity.id
_entity.type
_entity.pdbx_description
1 polymer ?
#
loop_
_entity_poly.entity_id
_entity_poly.type
_entity_poly.pdbx_seq_one_letter_code
_entity_poly.pdbx_strand_id
1 'polypeptide(L)'
;MGFTIYKIWIGKDVGFNEVGSIGGLLILFLTAITWGSKEEKFGILQEEELGQRIIEKSSKISYFLLMVFVFLAAVIDKLVLGSINIMLLLLLLILSMITLPFVEFLVAKNINKTIWKMVI
;
A
#
# COMPACT_ATOMS: atom_id res chain seq x y z
N MET A 1 4.67 12.55 -11.29
CA MET A 1 4.56 11.18 -11.86
C MET A 1 5.23 11.10 -13.24
N GLY A 2 4.71 11.76 -14.29
CA GLY A 2 5.28 11.66 -15.66
C GLY A 2 6.74 12.07 -15.81
N PHE A 3 7.16 13.18 -15.17
CA PHE A 3 8.55 13.63 -15.16
C PHE A 3 9.51 12.67 -14.43
N THR A 4 9.03 12.01 -13.36
CA THR A 4 9.80 11.01 -12.61
C THR A 4 9.98 9.73 -13.40
N ILE A 5 8.92 9.25 -14.08
CA ILE A 5 8.99 8.09 -14.98
C ILE A 5 9.96 8.38 -16.13
N TYR A 6 9.91 9.59 -16.70
CA TYR A 6 10.85 10.03 -17.71
C TYR A 6 12.30 10.02 -17.20
N LYS A 7 12.57 10.53 -15.97
CA LYS A 7 13.90 10.47 -15.34
C LYS A 7 14.42 9.03 -15.19
N ILE A 8 13.59 8.10 -14.74
CA ILE A 8 13.95 6.67 -14.61
C ILE A 8 14.31 6.11 -15.99
N TRP A 9 13.53 6.45 -17.02
CA TRP A 9 13.74 5.94 -18.37
C TRP A 9 15.03 6.44 -19.02
N ILE A 10 15.48 7.65 -18.68
CA ILE A 10 16.76 8.22 -19.12
C ILE A 10 17.92 7.94 -18.16
N GLY A 11 17.72 7.09 -17.15
CA GLY A 11 18.74 6.71 -16.17
C GLY A 11 19.19 7.84 -15.24
N LYS A 12 18.37 8.88 -15.04
CA LYS A 12 18.64 9.96 -14.08
C LYS A 12 18.19 9.57 -12.68
N ASP A 13 18.97 10.01 -11.69
CA ASP A 13 18.66 9.81 -10.28
C ASP A 13 17.30 10.41 -9.91
N VAL A 14 16.54 9.61 -9.17
CA VAL A 14 15.25 10.00 -8.60
C VAL A 14 15.51 10.47 -7.18
N GLY A 15 15.11 11.71 -6.89
CA GLY A 15 15.27 12.28 -5.57
C GLY A 15 14.23 11.78 -4.57
N PHE A 16 14.53 12.00 -3.30
CA PHE A 16 13.67 11.69 -2.17
C PHE A 16 12.26 12.28 -2.30
N ASN A 17 12.18 13.54 -2.73
CA ASN A 17 10.92 14.26 -2.87
C ASN A 17 10.01 13.59 -3.90
N GLU A 18 10.56 13.10 -5.02
CA GLU A 18 9.76 12.41 -6.03
C GLU A 18 9.22 11.07 -5.52
N VAL A 19 10.03 10.28 -4.82
CA VAL A 19 9.60 8.99 -4.24
C VAL A 19 8.52 9.20 -3.19
N GLY A 20 8.73 10.14 -2.27
CA GLY A 20 7.76 10.46 -1.22
C GLY A 20 6.42 10.95 -1.79
N SER A 21 6.47 11.80 -2.83
CA SER A 21 5.28 12.30 -3.52
C SER A 21 4.48 11.18 -4.20
N ILE A 22 5.17 10.22 -4.82
CA ILE A 22 4.54 9.07 -5.47
C ILE A 22 3.88 8.17 -4.43
N GLY A 23 4.58 7.87 -3.34
CA GLY A 23 4.04 7.06 -2.24
C GLY A 23 2.81 7.71 -1.59
N GLY A 24 2.87 9.01 -1.30
CA GLY A 24 1.75 9.76 -0.74
C GLY A 24 0.51 9.75 -1.64
N LEU A 25 0.69 9.99 -2.94
CA LEU A 25 -0.40 9.93 -3.91
C LEU A 25 -1.00 8.53 -4.03
N LEU A 26 -0.17 7.48 -3.98
CA LEU A 26 -0.63 6.09 -3.97
C LEU A 26 -1.49 5.78 -2.74
N ILE A 27 -1.07 6.23 -1.56
CA ILE A 27 -1.85 6.07 -0.32
C ILE A 27 -3.21 6.76 -0.47
N LEU A 28 -3.23 8.04 -0.89
CA LEU A 28 -4.47 8.78 -1.06
C LEU A 28 -5.40 8.12 -2.07
N PHE A 29 -4.86 7.68 -3.21
CA PHE A 29 -5.62 7.00 -4.25
C PHE A 29 -6.21 5.68 -3.76
N LEU A 30 -5.40 4.83 -3.11
CA LEU A 30 -5.84 3.54 -2.59
C LEU A 30 -6.90 3.71 -1.51
N THR A 31 -6.75 4.67 -0.60
CA THR A 31 -7.75 4.97 0.42
C THR A 31 -9.05 5.44 -0.23
N ALA A 32 -8.99 6.35 -1.20
CA ALA A 32 -10.18 6.92 -1.86
C ALA A 32 -10.96 5.90 -2.68
N ILE A 33 -10.32 4.91 -3.31
CA ILE A 33 -11.02 3.87 -4.07
C ILE A 33 -11.52 2.71 -3.19
N THR A 34 -10.98 2.56 -1.98
CA THR A 34 -11.33 1.46 -1.06
C THR A 34 -12.53 1.82 -0.21
N TRP A 35 -12.57 3.06 0.26
CA TRP A 35 -13.57 3.52 1.22
C TRP A 35 -14.56 4.46 0.54
N GLY A 36 -15.85 4.20 0.77
CA GLY A 36 -16.91 5.08 0.28
C GLY A 36 -17.03 6.35 1.12
N SER A 37 -17.62 7.39 0.55
CA SER A 37 -17.99 8.59 1.33
C SER A 37 -19.37 8.41 2.00
N LYS A 38 -19.65 9.17 3.07
CA LYS A 38 -20.96 9.13 3.76
C LYS A 38 -22.14 9.52 2.85
N GLU A 39 -21.87 10.17 1.72
CA GLU A 39 -22.88 10.55 0.72
C GLU A 39 -23.14 9.44 -0.32
N GLU A 40 -22.27 8.43 -0.42
CA GLU A 40 -22.42 7.32 -1.36
C GLU A 40 -23.33 6.22 -0.80
N LYS A 41 -24.51 6.05 -1.39
CA LYS A 41 -25.50 5.00 -1.03
C LYS A 41 -24.99 3.55 -1.10
N PHE A 42 -23.88 3.29 -1.79
CA PHE A 42 -23.33 1.95 -2.01
C PHE A 42 -21.83 1.85 -1.65
N GLY A 43 -21.29 2.87 -0.96
CA GLY A 43 -19.92 2.87 -0.48
C GLY A 43 -19.79 2.09 0.82
N ILE A 44 -18.71 1.31 0.97
CA ILE A 44 -18.41 0.64 2.24
C ILE A 44 -17.83 1.68 3.19
N LEU A 45 -18.54 1.97 4.28
CA LEU A 45 -18.03 2.87 5.31
C LEU A 45 -17.12 2.11 6.28
N GLN A 46 -16.04 2.75 6.73
CA GLN A 46 -15.08 2.17 7.69
C GLN A 46 -15.73 1.81 9.05
N GLU A 47 -16.80 2.52 9.38
CA GLU A 47 -17.54 2.42 10.64
C GLU A 47 -18.67 1.37 10.61
N GLU A 48 -18.94 0.78 9.44
CA GLU A 48 -19.85 -0.37 9.32
C GLU A 48 -19.16 -1.67 9.75
N GLU A 49 -19.95 -2.69 10.15
CA GLU A 49 -19.43 -4.00 10.54
C GLU A 49 -18.56 -4.64 9.44
N LEU A 50 -18.93 -4.44 8.17
CA LEU A 50 -18.15 -4.90 7.02
C LEU A 50 -16.82 -4.15 6.89
N GLY A 51 -16.81 -2.83 7.11
CA GLY A 51 -15.60 -2.01 7.10
C GLY A 51 -14.64 -2.42 8.21
N GLN A 52 -15.14 -2.62 9.44
CA GLN A 52 -14.34 -3.10 10.56
C GLN A 52 -13.72 -4.47 10.28
N ARG A 53 -14.48 -5.42 9.73
CA ARG A 53 -13.95 -6.74 9.33
C ARG A 53 -12.88 -6.64 8.25
N ILE A 54 -13.02 -5.70 7.30
CA ILE A 54 -11.99 -5.42 6.29
C ILE A 54 -10.73 -4.93 6.98
N ILE A 55 -10.81 -3.95 7.87
CA ILE A 55 -9.66 -3.37 8.58
C ILE A 55 -8.95 -4.46 9.40
N GLU A 56 -9.67 -5.25 10.18
CA GLU A 56 -9.08 -6.30 11.02
C GLU A 56 -8.34 -7.36 10.19
N LYS A 57 -8.98 -7.84 9.11
CA LYS A 57 -8.39 -8.86 8.25
C LYS A 57 -7.20 -8.30 7.46
N SER A 58 -7.33 -7.07 6.97
CA SER A 58 -6.30 -6.39 6.20
C SER A 58 -5.09 -6.05 7.05
N SER A 59 -5.30 -5.63 8.30
CA SER A 59 -4.23 -5.34 9.26
C SER A 59 -3.36 -6.56 9.53
N LYS A 60 -3.96 -7.74 9.77
CA LYS A 60 -3.21 -9.00 9.96
C LYS A 60 -2.36 -9.37 8.74
N ILE A 61 -2.94 -9.27 7.55
CA ILE A 61 -2.26 -9.60 6.28
C ILE A 61 -1.15 -8.58 6.00
N SER A 62 -1.43 -7.29 6.21
CA SER A 62 -0.47 -6.21 6.04
C SER A 62 0.72 -6.37 6.98
N TYR A 63 0.50 -6.74 8.24
CA TYR A 63 1.58 -7.01 9.19
C TYR A 63 2.48 -8.16 8.74
N PHE A 64 1.89 -9.25 8.23
CA PHE A 64 2.65 -10.37 7.70
C PHE A 64 3.50 -9.97 6.49
N LEU A 65 2.91 -9.25 5.52
CA LEU A 65 3.63 -8.71 4.38
C LEU A 65 4.77 -7.78 4.82
N LEU A 66 4.53 -6.97 5.85
CA LEU A 66 5.53 -6.07 6.40
C LEU A 66 6.74 -6.83 6.94
N MET A 67 6.50 -7.88 7.73
CA MET A 67 7.57 -8.74 8.22
C MET A 67 8.38 -9.35 7.06
N VAL A 68 7.71 -9.80 6.00
CA VAL A 68 8.39 -10.32 4.80
C VAL A 68 9.26 -9.24 4.14
N PHE A 69 8.76 -8.02 3.98
CA PHE A 69 9.54 -6.93 3.41
C PHE A 69 10.76 -6.55 4.24
N VAL A 70 10.60 -6.44 5.57
CA VAL A 70 11.72 -6.16 6.48
C VAL A 70 12.75 -7.29 6.43
N PHE A 71 12.31 -8.54 6.42
CA PHE A 71 13.20 -9.70 6.32
C PHE A 71 13.98 -9.71 5.00
N LEU A 72 13.30 -9.53 3.86
CA LEU A 72 13.95 -9.46 2.55
C LEU A 72 14.96 -8.31 2.46
N ALA A 73 14.60 -7.13 2.98
CA ALA A 73 15.51 -6.00 3.01
C ALA A 73 16.74 -6.28 3.87
N ALA A 74 16.59 -6.91 5.04
CA ALA A 74 17.72 -7.31 5.87
C ALA A 74 18.63 -8.34 5.18
N VAL A 75 18.05 -9.29 4.44
CA VAL A 75 18.81 -10.27 3.64
C VAL A 75 19.58 -9.58 2.51
N ILE A 76 18.94 -8.66 1.78
CA ILE A 76 19.58 -7.92 0.69
C ILE A 76 20.68 -7.00 1.22
N ASP A 77 20.45 -6.28 2.31
CA ASP A 77 21.44 -5.41 2.95
C ASP A 77 22.70 -6.20 3.32
N LYS A 78 22.52 -7.37 3.94
CA LYS A 78 23.61 -8.27 4.31
C LYS A 78 24.36 -8.84 3.11
N LEU A 79 23.67 -9.15 2.02
CA LEU A 79 24.28 -9.77 0.84
C LEU A 79 24.97 -8.76 -0.10
N VAL A 80 24.47 -7.52 -0.18
CA VAL A 80 24.88 -6.56 -1.22
C VAL A 80 25.66 -5.37 -0.64
N LEU A 81 25.27 -4.83 0.53
CA LEU A 81 25.81 -3.54 1.01
C LEU A 81 26.72 -3.64 2.23
N GLY A 82 26.74 -4.79 2.94
CA GLY A 82 27.64 -5.04 4.08
C GLY A 82 27.50 -4.06 5.26
N SER A 83 26.54 -3.13 5.19
CA SER A 83 26.32 -2.00 6.09
C SER A 83 24.89 -1.51 5.98
N ILE A 84 24.31 -1.12 7.12
CA ILE A 84 22.93 -0.63 7.21
C ILE A 84 22.84 0.73 6.51
N ASN A 85 22.21 0.76 5.33
CA ASN A 85 21.99 2.01 4.60
C ASN A 85 20.69 2.68 5.03
N ILE A 86 20.78 3.94 5.47
CA ILE A 86 19.62 4.79 5.85
C ILE A 86 18.58 4.88 4.73
N MET A 87 19.01 4.86 3.47
CA MET A 87 18.11 4.83 2.30
C MET A 87 17.21 3.58 2.26
N LEU A 88 17.74 2.43 2.68
CA LEU A 88 17.00 1.17 2.70
C LEU A 88 15.92 1.16 3.79
N LEU A 89 16.26 1.67 4.98
CA LEU A 89 15.31 1.87 6.07
C LEU A 89 14.16 2.79 5.67
N LEU A 90 14.48 3.87 4.97
CA LEU A 90 13.48 4.83 4.53
C LEU A 90 12.55 4.24 3.46
N LEU A 91 13.09 3.45 2.53
CA LEU A 91 12.30 2.72 1.53
C LEU A 91 11.30 1.77 2.20
N LEU A 92 11.75 1.04 3.23
CA LEU A 92 10.89 0.15 4.03
C LEU A 92 9.77 0.91 4.75
N LEU A 93 10.07 2.10 5.28
CA LEU A 93 9.07 2.94 5.94
C LEU A 93 7.96 3.33 4.98
N ILE A 94 8.31 3.83 3.79
CA ILE A 94 7.31 4.22 2.78
C ILE A 94 6.50 3.01 2.33
N LEU A 95 7.15 1.85 2.11
CA LEU A 95 6.48 0.62 1.73
C LEU A 95 5.50 0.14 2.80
N SER A 96 5.84 0.33 4.08
CA SER A 96 4.95 -0.01 5.20
C SER A 96 3.63 0.75 5.17
N MET A 97 3.69 2.04 4.83
CA MET A 97 2.53 2.92 4.81
C MET A 97 1.61 2.61 3.61
N ILE A 98 2.16 2.11 2.51
CA ILE A 98 1.40 1.71 1.31
C ILE A 98 0.77 0.33 1.48
N THR A 99 1.41 -0.58 2.23
CA THR A 99 0.97 -1.98 2.35
C THR A 99 -0.44 -2.09 2.93
N LEU A 100 -0.76 -1.32 3.98
CA LEU A 100 -2.07 -1.37 4.61
C LEU A 100 -3.21 -0.95 3.66
N PRO A 101 -3.24 0.28 3.10
CA PRO A 101 -4.32 0.69 2.19
C PRO A 101 -4.37 -0.17 0.93
N PHE A 102 -3.26 -0.75 0.49
CA PHE A 102 -3.24 -1.71 -0.61
C PHE A 102 -3.95 -3.03 -0.27
N VAL A 103 -3.70 -3.58 0.92
CA VAL A 103 -4.36 -4.82 1.36
C VAL A 103 -5.84 -4.56 1.62
N GLU A 104 -6.21 -3.42 2.21
CA GLU A 104 -7.60 -3.02 2.39
C GLU A 104 -8.35 -3.00 1.06
N PHE A 105 -7.75 -2.39 0.01
CA PHE A 105 -8.30 -2.42 -1.33
C PHE A 105 -8.54 -3.84 -1.87
N LEU A 106 -7.55 -4.73 -1.72
CA LEU A 106 -7.66 -6.11 -2.20
C LEU A 106 -8.74 -6.91 -1.46
N VAL A 107 -8.84 -6.73 -0.13
CA VAL A 107 -9.84 -7.41 0.69
C VAL A 107 -11.24 -6.88 0.37
N ALA A 108 -11.41 -5.56 0.27
CA ALA A 108 -12.67 -4.92 -0.12
C ALA A 108 -13.14 -5.40 -1.50
N LYS A 109 -12.25 -5.46 -2.49
CA LYS A 109 -12.56 -5.96 -3.84
C LYS A 109 -12.98 -7.43 -3.83
N ASN A 110 -12.32 -8.27 -3.05
CA ASN A 110 -12.68 -9.69 -2.92
C ASN A 110 -14.04 -9.90 -2.25
N ILE A 111 -14.37 -9.10 -1.22
CA ILE A 111 -15.67 -9.15 -0.54
C ILE A 111 -16.78 -8.67 -1.48
N ASN A 112 -16.58 -7.54 -2.15
CA ASN A 112 -17.56 -7.01 -3.12
C ASN A 112 -17.87 -8.04 -4.22
N LYS A 113 -16.84 -8.70 -4.78
CA LYS A 113 -17.03 -9.78 -5.76
C LYS A 113 -17.84 -10.97 -5.22
N THR A 114 -17.74 -11.26 -3.93
CA THR A 114 -18.48 -12.37 -3.28
C THR A 114 -19.94 -11.99 -3.07
N ILE A 115 -20.23 -10.74 -2.67
CA ILE A 115 -21.59 -10.22 -2.50
C ILE A 115 -22.35 -10.24 -3.84
N TRP A 116 -21.75 -9.74 -4.92
CA TRP A 116 -22.37 -9.78 -6.25
C TRP A 116 -22.65 -11.20 -6.76
N LYS A 117 -21.89 -12.19 -6.30
CA LYS A 117 -22.10 -13.61 -6.64
C LYS A 117 -23.23 -14.28 -5.85
N MET A 118 -23.70 -13.68 -4.76
CA MET A 118 -24.87 -14.17 -4.01
C MET A 118 -26.17 -13.47 -4.43
N VAL A 119 -26.06 -12.30 -5.07
CA VAL A 119 -27.21 -11.48 -5.50
C VAL A 119 -27.71 -11.86 -6.90
N ILE A 120 -26.91 -12.58 -7.70
CA ILE A 120 -27.25 -13.13 -9.03
C ILE A 120 -27.23 -14.66 -8.95
#